data_AF-A0A3B9FPY8-F1
#
_entry.id   AF-A0A3B9FPY8-F1
#
_cell.length_a   1.000
_cell.length_b   1.000
_cell.length_c   1.000
_cell.angle_alpha   90.00
_cell.angle_beta   90.00
_cell.angle_gamma   90.00
#
_symmetry.space_group_name_H-M   'P 1'
#
loop_
_entity.id
_entity.type
_entity.pdbx_description
1 polymer ?
#
loop_
_entity_poly.entity_id
_entity_poly.type
_entity_poly.pdbx_seq_one_letter_code
_entity_poly.pdbx_strand_id
1 'polypeptide(L)'
;VKNDESKNFTDKEKASVRLLLAKNYFKWLRFDAARSEFTTVKNSYPESEDAIEAEFGIGESFMAQKNYSKAEEIFEDLANSRDSKVIIRAEFMRGLLASNQGDRDRARNIFRSVLERVPDVKLANETLYNLAEVYGVEQRFMDQLQLLRAVGRLGQTSKRWHEPGVALSIVVQDSDLGISRGHTSIPVNIRTAPGGDAEQVNLISGGAGKGLFMAEVPTALGVVTKNDRVLQLKGGDVITVDYPEAFKKEFRFHMMGTNEINVASDANFDAASSPVIEEGDANETFTEKLLSEEKAETEEELSSEGRPSNEIKPGNFVYLRVRDFDRDLTDQADRALVKLEATSGDSVTVELEETGPSTGIFLGRAQTGELPAGALASDVSIESSPLMSIDKDAGSSWISEPDGAAPKWLKVDLKDVYDVTEVTLRSPNQPMPSSNWTYRDAKGADRALTLKEDG
;
A
#
# COMPACT_ATOMS: atom_id res chain seq x y z
N VAL A 1 -29.38 -49.45 33.27
CA VAL A 1 -28.73 -48.16 32.96
C VAL A 1 -29.84 -47.17 32.67
N LYS A 2 -30.05 -46.20 33.57
CA LYS A 2 -30.95 -45.08 33.32
C LYS A 2 -30.31 -44.25 32.20
N ASN A 3 -30.95 -44.16 31.05
CA ASN A 3 -30.63 -43.13 30.05
C ASN A 3 -31.24 -41.83 30.57
N ASP A 4 -30.60 -41.24 31.58
CA ASP A 4 -31.00 -39.95 32.12
C ASP A 4 -30.17 -38.85 31.45
N GLU A 5 -30.91 -37.90 30.89
CA GLU A 5 -30.50 -36.55 30.49
C GLU A 5 -29.73 -36.42 29.18
N SER A 6 -30.49 -36.27 28.08
CA SER A 6 -30.06 -35.42 26.98
C SER A 6 -29.59 -34.08 27.55
N LYS A 7 -28.40 -33.61 27.16
CA LYS A 7 -27.99 -32.22 27.41
C LYS A 7 -29.03 -31.31 26.77
N ASN A 8 -30.03 -30.90 27.54
CA ASN A 8 -31.06 -29.99 27.08
C ASN A 8 -30.38 -28.66 26.81
N PHE A 9 -30.27 -28.30 25.52
CA PHE A 9 -29.78 -27.00 25.11
C PHE A 9 -30.55 -25.90 25.84
N THR A 10 -29.85 -24.87 26.26
CA THR A 10 -30.45 -23.69 26.88
C THR A 10 -31.37 -22.98 25.89
N ASP A 11 -32.36 -22.26 26.39
CA ASP A 11 -33.26 -21.49 25.52
C ASP A 11 -32.50 -20.41 24.73
N LYS A 12 -31.40 -19.89 25.29
CA LYS A 12 -30.45 -19.02 24.58
C LYS A 12 -29.82 -19.72 23.37
N GLU A 13 -29.27 -20.92 23.55
CA GLU A 13 -28.67 -21.69 22.43
C GLU A 13 -29.70 -22.04 21.35
N LYS A 14 -30.91 -22.44 21.76
CA LYS A 14 -32.01 -22.72 20.83
C LYS A 14 -32.43 -21.46 20.05
N ALA A 15 -32.51 -20.31 20.71
CA ALA A 15 -32.80 -19.03 20.08
C ALA A 15 -31.72 -18.68 19.04
N SER A 16 -30.45 -18.77 19.41
CA SER A 16 -29.34 -18.41 18.52
C SER A 16 -29.26 -19.33 17.28
N VAL A 17 -29.46 -20.64 17.44
CA VAL A 17 -29.48 -21.59 16.31
C VAL A 17 -30.64 -21.29 15.36
N ARG A 18 -31.84 -21.01 15.88
CA ARG A 18 -32.98 -20.64 15.04
C ARG A 18 -32.82 -19.29 14.38
N LEU A 19 -32.21 -18.32 15.06
CA LEU A 19 -31.89 -17.01 14.48
C LEU A 19 -30.93 -17.17 13.29
N LEU A 20 -29.90 -18.02 13.42
CA LEU A 20 -28.99 -18.34 12.32
C LEU A 20 -29.71 -19.01 11.14
N LEU A 21 -30.66 -19.91 11.41
CA LEU A 21 -31.50 -20.53 10.38
C LEU A 21 -32.35 -19.47 9.66
N ALA A 22 -32.99 -18.56 10.40
CA ALA A 22 -33.77 -17.47 9.83
C ALA A 22 -32.91 -16.55 8.94
N LYS A 23 -31.71 -16.17 9.41
CA LYS A 23 -30.73 -15.39 8.64
C LYS A 23 -30.25 -16.15 7.40
N ASN A 24 -30.12 -17.47 7.46
CA ASN A 24 -29.81 -18.29 6.29
C ASN A 24 -30.95 -18.23 5.26
N TYR A 25 -32.21 -18.46 5.67
CA TYR A 25 -33.34 -18.32 4.76
C TYR A 25 -33.43 -16.93 4.13
N PHE A 26 -33.18 -15.88 4.91
CA PHE A 26 -33.15 -14.50 4.41
C PHE A 26 -32.09 -14.32 3.31
N LYS A 27 -30.85 -14.80 3.53
CA LYS A 27 -29.77 -14.75 2.53
C LYS A 27 -30.12 -15.50 1.24
N TRP A 28 -30.90 -16.57 1.34
CA TRP A 28 -31.39 -17.34 0.19
C TRP A 28 -32.66 -16.74 -0.44
N LEU A 29 -33.02 -15.50 -0.07
CA LEU A 29 -34.19 -14.76 -0.55
C LEU A 29 -35.53 -15.45 -0.24
N ARG A 30 -35.55 -16.40 0.70
CA ARG A 30 -36.76 -17.10 1.17
C ARG A 30 -37.39 -16.34 2.33
N PHE A 31 -37.88 -15.13 2.03
CA PHE A 31 -38.33 -14.18 3.05
C PHE A 31 -39.51 -14.68 3.91
N ASP A 32 -40.44 -15.46 3.35
CA ASP A 32 -41.54 -16.05 4.12
C ASP A 32 -41.06 -17.07 5.14
N ALA A 33 -40.15 -17.97 4.74
CA ALA A 33 -39.54 -18.94 5.64
C ALA A 33 -38.66 -18.24 6.70
N ALA A 34 -37.89 -17.23 6.29
CA ALA A 34 -37.09 -16.42 7.20
C ALA A 34 -37.96 -15.77 8.27
N ARG A 35 -39.06 -15.11 7.89
CA ARG A 35 -40.01 -14.51 8.84
C ARG A 35 -40.65 -15.52 9.78
N SER A 36 -40.99 -16.71 9.29
CA SER A 36 -41.56 -17.76 10.16
C SER A 36 -40.58 -18.14 11.26
N GLU A 37 -39.30 -18.32 10.92
CA GLU A 37 -38.27 -18.64 11.91
C GLU A 37 -37.98 -17.45 12.84
N PHE A 38 -37.86 -16.23 12.31
CA PHE A 38 -37.70 -15.03 13.14
C PHE A 38 -38.87 -14.83 14.11
N THR A 39 -40.11 -15.02 13.65
CA THR A 39 -41.32 -14.92 14.49
C THR A 39 -41.30 -15.98 15.60
N THR A 40 -40.77 -17.17 15.29
CA THR A 40 -40.62 -18.23 16.30
C THR A 40 -39.58 -17.84 17.35
N VAL A 41 -38.46 -17.24 16.95
CA VAL A 41 -37.46 -16.72 17.89
C VAL A 41 -38.07 -15.66 18.81
N LYS A 42 -38.75 -14.66 18.23
CA LYS A 42 -39.42 -13.59 18.97
C LYS A 42 -40.45 -14.12 19.99
N ASN A 43 -41.28 -15.09 19.59
CA ASN A 43 -42.39 -15.56 20.43
C ASN A 43 -41.97 -16.63 21.45
N SER A 44 -41.05 -17.51 21.09
CA SER A 44 -40.62 -18.62 21.97
C SER A 44 -39.51 -18.22 22.93
N TYR A 45 -38.74 -17.16 22.61
CA TYR A 45 -37.61 -16.71 23.40
C TYR A 45 -37.62 -15.18 23.62
N PRO A 46 -38.72 -14.59 24.12
CA PRO A 46 -38.91 -13.13 24.14
C PRO A 46 -37.92 -12.35 25.02
N GLU A 47 -37.28 -13.00 26.00
CA GLU A 47 -36.29 -12.38 26.89
C GLU A 47 -34.84 -12.46 26.34
N SER A 48 -34.65 -13.15 25.21
CA SER A 48 -33.32 -13.27 24.57
C SER A 48 -32.96 -12.00 23.80
N GLU A 49 -31.68 -11.61 23.80
CA GLU A 49 -31.14 -10.59 22.88
C GLU A 49 -31.44 -10.94 21.41
N ASP A 50 -31.53 -12.24 21.09
CA ASP A 50 -31.87 -12.74 19.76
C ASP A 50 -33.31 -12.41 19.33
N ALA A 51 -34.23 -12.14 20.27
CA ALA A 51 -35.61 -11.77 19.95
C ALA A 51 -35.68 -10.40 19.27
N ILE A 52 -34.88 -9.43 19.75
CA ILE A 52 -34.77 -8.11 19.14
C ILE A 52 -34.14 -8.22 17.74
N GLU A 53 -33.08 -9.02 17.60
CA GLU A 53 -32.46 -9.26 16.30
C GLU A 53 -33.41 -9.95 15.32
N ALA A 54 -34.25 -10.86 15.81
CA ALA A 54 -35.28 -11.49 15.00
C ALA A 54 -36.36 -10.49 14.56
N GLU A 55 -36.73 -9.54 15.42
CA GLU A 55 -37.69 -8.49 15.09
C GLU A 55 -37.17 -7.56 13.98
N PHE A 56 -35.90 -7.15 14.04
CA PHE A 56 -35.24 -6.48 12.92
C PHE A 56 -35.30 -7.33 11.64
N GLY A 57 -34.99 -8.62 11.73
CA GLY A 57 -35.06 -9.55 10.60
C GLY A 57 -36.46 -9.68 9.97
N ILE A 58 -37.53 -9.56 10.78
CA ILE A 58 -38.92 -9.52 10.28
C ILE A 58 -39.15 -8.26 9.46
N GLY A 59 -38.78 -7.09 10.00
CA GLY A 59 -38.90 -5.80 9.30
C GLY A 59 -38.09 -5.78 8.00
N GLU A 60 -36.84 -6.25 8.05
CA GLU A 60 -35.95 -6.38 6.89
C GLU A 60 -36.54 -7.29 5.82
N SER A 61 -37.16 -8.40 6.22
CA SER A 61 -37.82 -9.33 5.30
C SER A 61 -39.01 -8.69 4.59
N PHE A 62 -39.80 -7.86 5.28
CA PHE A 62 -40.88 -7.10 4.65
C PHE A 62 -40.35 -6.01 3.72
N MET A 63 -39.30 -5.29 4.12
CA MET A 63 -38.65 -4.28 3.31
C MET A 63 -38.07 -4.87 2.02
N ALA A 64 -37.40 -6.03 2.09
CA ALA A 64 -36.84 -6.73 0.94
C ALA A 64 -37.91 -7.19 -0.07
N GLN A 65 -39.11 -7.52 0.42
CA GLN A 65 -40.28 -7.81 -0.42
C GLN A 65 -41.05 -6.56 -0.86
N LYS A 66 -40.53 -5.36 -0.59
CA LYS A 66 -41.17 -4.06 -0.88
C LYS A 66 -42.51 -3.86 -0.16
N ASN A 67 -42.79 -4.64 0.88
CA ASN A 67 -43.96 -4.44 1.73
C ASN A 67 -43.62 -3.39 2.79
N TYR A 68 -43.54 -2.14 2.34
CA TYR A 68 -43.01 -1.07 3.17
C TYR A 68 -43.93 -0.67 4.33
N SER A 69 -45.25 -0.86 4.21
CA SER A 69 -46.19 -0.54 5.28
C SER A 69 -45.98 -1.43 6.51
N LYS A 70 -45.84 -2.75 6.31
CA LYS A 70 -45.53 -3.68 7.39
C LYS A 70 -44.12 -3.47 7.94
N ALA A 71 -43.15 -3.12 7.09
CA ALA A 71 -41.81 -2.81 7.56
C ALA A 71 -41.77 -1.56 8.46
N GLU A 72 -42.51 -0.50 8.11
CA GLU A 72 -42.62 0.71 8.93
C GLU A 72 -43.19 0.40 10.32
N GLU A 73 -44.27 -0.38 10.40
CA GLU A 73 -44.90 -0.77 11.69
C GLU A 73 -43.87 -1.45 12.62
N ILE A 74 -43.12 -2.43 12.10
CA ILE A 74 -42.10 -3.15 12.88
C ILE A 74 -40.97 -2.21 13.34
N PHE A 75 -40.47 -1.33 12.45
CA PHE A 75 -39.38 -0.44 12.81
C PHE A 75 -39.83 0.73 13.71
N GLU A 76 -41.09 1.16 13.62
CA GLU A 76 -41.68 2.15 14.52
C GLU A 76 -41.83 1.59 15.93
N ASP A 77 -42.29 0.35 16.06
CA ASP A 77 -42.34 -0.36 17.35
C ASP A 77 -40.94 -0.48 17.98
N LEU A 78 -39.93 -0.87 17.19
CA LEU A 78 -38.54 -0.95 17.65
C LEU A 78 -37.95 0.42 18.02
N ALA A 79 -38.35 1.50 17.34
CA ALA A 79 -37.94 2.86 17.66
C ALA A 79 -38.51 3.38 19.00
N ASN A 80 -39.55 2.73 19.53
CA ASN A 80 -40.12 2.99 20.85
C ASN A 80 -39.50 2.14 21.98
N SER A 81 -38.43 1.39 21.69
CA SER A 81 -37.69 0.61 22.68
C SER A 81 -37.09 1.48 23.80
N ARG A 82 -36.68 0.85 24.90
CA ARG A 82 -35.93 1.51 25.99
C ARG A 82 -34.42 1.49 25.78
N ASP A 83 -33.94 0.62 24.89
CA ASP A 83 -32.51 0.50 24.59
C ASP A 83 -32.12 1.48 23.48
N SER A 84 -31.24 2.43 23.81
CA SER A 84 -30.73 3.43 22.88
C SER A 84 -30.13 2.83 21.61
N LYS A 85 -29.42 1.69 21.70
CA LYS A 85 -28.83 1.03 20.50
C LYS A 85 -29.91 0.52 19.56
N VAL A 86 -31.00 -0.02 20.12
CA VAL A 86 -32.15 -0.51 19.35
C VAL A 86 -32.88 0.66 18.68
N ILE A 87 -33.14 1.73 19.43
CA ILE A 87 -33.78 2.95 18.91
C ILE A 87 -32.98 3.50 17.72
N ILE A 88 -31.67 3.67 17.87
CA ILE A 88 -30.80 4.24 16.83
C ILE A 88 -30.79 3.36 15.58
N ARG A 89 -30.67 2.03 15.73
CA ARG A 89 -30.72 1.09 14.61
C ARG A 89 -32.10 1.11 13.93
N ALA A 90 -33.18 1.14 14.70
CA ALA A 90 -34.54 1.21 14.15
C ALA A 90 -34.76 2.49 13.33
N GLU A 91 -34.33 3.64 13.84
CA GLU A 91 -34.35 4.89 13.10
C GLU A 91 -33.52 4.82 11.81
N PHE A 92 -32.34 4.20 11.84
CA PHE A 92 -31.58 3.93 10.61
C PHE A 92 -32.37 3.10 9.58
N MET A 93 -33.03 2.02 10.03
CA MET A 93 -33.86 1.19 9.15
C MET A 93 -35.05 1.96 8.56
N ARG A 94 -35.67 2.88 9.33
CA ARG A 94 -36.70 3.78 8.81
C ARG A 94 -36.16 4.75 7.77
N GLY A 95 -34.92 5.21 7.92
CA GLY A 95 -34.21 6.00 6.91
C GLY A 95 -34.03 5.24 5.60
N LEU A 96 -33.59 3.97 5.68
CA LEU A 96 -33.48 3.07 4.51
C LEU A 96 -34.84 2.85 3.85
N LEU A 97 -35.88 2.66 4.66
CA LEU A 97 -37.25 2.46 4.18
C LEU A 97 -37.76 3.68 3.40
N ALA A 98 -37.57 4.88 3.95
CA ALA A 98 -37.92 6.14 3.28
C ALA A 98 -37.13 6.32 1.97
N SER A 99 -35.83 5.99 1.96
CA SER A 99 -34.99 6.03 0.75
C SER A 99 -35.53 5.09 -0.33
N ASN A 100 -35.87 3.85 0.04
CA ASN A 100 -36.43 2.83 -0.86
C ASN A 100 -37.85 3.16 -1.37
N GLN A 101 -38.59 4.00 -0.65
CA GLN A 101 -39.87 4.57 -1.09
C GLN A 101 -39.69 5.78 -2.02
N GLY A 102 -38.47 6.33 -2.13
CA GLY A 102 -38.19 7.54 -2.89
C GLY A 102 -38.44 8.84 -2.12
N ASP A 103 -38.77 8.78 -0.83
CA ASP A 103 -38.92 9.95 0.05
C ASP A 103 -37.55 10.40 0.56
N ARG A 104 -36.84 11.12 -0.33
CA ARG A 104 -35.45 11.56 -0.12
C ARG A 104 -35.32 12.55 1.02
N ASP A 105 -36.29 13.45 1.16
CA ASP A 105 -36.28 14.48 2.21
C ASP A 105 -36.42 13.85 3.59
N ARG A 106 -37.35 12.90 3.75
CA ARG A 106 -37.50 12.15 4.99
C ARG A 106 -36.28 11.28 5.27
N ALA A 107 -35.77 10.55 4.28
CA ALA A 107 -34.56 9.72 4.43
C ALA A 107 -33.37 10.54 4.92
N ARG A 108 -33.10 11.69 4.29
CA ARG A 108 -32.02 12.61 4.67
C ARG A 108 -32.14 13.10 6.11
N ASN A 109 -33.34 13.53 6.51
CA ASN A 109 -33.57 14.02 7.87
C ASN A 109 -33.38 12.92 8.92
N ILE A 110 -33.84 11.70 8.64
CA ILE A 110 -33.66 10.56 9.52
C ILE A 110 -32.17 10.20 9.63
N PHE A 111 -31.45 10.05 8.51
CA PHE A 111 -30.02 9.71 8.54
C PHE A 111 -29.18 10.75 9.27
N ARG A 112 -29.45 12.05 9.09
CA ARG A 112 -28.78 13.12 9.87
C ARG A 112 -29.04 12.99 11.37
N SER A 113 -30.29 12.74 11.76
CA SER A 113 -30.68 12.52 13.16
C SER A 113 -30.04 11.26 13.76
N VAL A 114 -29.85 10.21 12.96
CA VAL A 114 -29.10 9.02 13.36
C VAL A 114 -27.63 9.38 13.60
N LEU A 115 -26.97 10.06 12.67
CA LEU A 115 -25.56 10.46 12.80
C LEU A 115 -25.27 11.35 14.02
N GLU A 116 -26.23 12.15 14.45
CA GLU A 116 -26.12 12.96 15.69
C GLU A 116 -26.15 12.12 16.96
N ARG A 117 -26.69 10.90 16.93
CA ARG A 117 -26.91 10.06 18.13
C ARG A 117 -26.08 8.78 18.15
N VAL A 118 -25.47 8.40 17.03
CA VAL A 118 -24.74 7.14 16.90
C VAL A 118 -23.40 7.19 17.66
N PRO A 119 -23.16 6.26 18.61
CA PRO A 119 -21.85 6.06 19.23
C PRO A 119 -20.98 5.03 18.49
N ASP A 120 -21.57 4.25 17.58
CA ASP A 120 -20.91 3.15 16.86
C ASP A 120 -20.41 3.59 15.48
N VAL A 121 -19.10 3.49 15.27
CA VAL A 121 -18.42 3.83 14.02
C VAL A 121 -18.96 3.03 12.83
N LYS A 122 -19.32 1.75 13.03
CA LYS A 122 -19.83 0.91 11.93
C LYS A 122 -21.17 1.42 11.41
N LEU A 123 -22.12 1.67 12.30
CA LEU A 123 -23.43 2.21 11.94
C LEU A 123 -23.32 3.64 11.39
N ALA A 124 -22.38 4.44 11.90
CA ALA A 124 -22.10 5.77 11.36
C ALA A 124 -21.65 5.70 9.90
N ASN A 125 -20.72 4.78 9.57
CA ASN A 125 -20.27 4.55 8.19
C ASN A 125 -21.41 4.11 7.27
N GLU A 126 -22.21 3.14 7.70
CA GLU A 126 -23.37 2.68 6.93
C GLU A 126 -24.35 3.84 6.70
N THR A 127 -24.61 4.66 7.72
CA THR A 127 -25.51 5.82 7.61
C THR A 127 -24.96 6.90 6.69
N LEU A 128 -23.67 7.22 6.77
CA LEU A 128 -23.00 8.19 5.89
C LEU A 128 -23.05 7.73 4.43
N TYR A 129 -22.81 6.44 4.17
CA TYR A 129 -22.87 5.88 2.82
C TYR A 129 -24.29 5.99 2.23
N ASN A 130 -25.31 5.57 2.98
CA ASN A 130 -26.70 5.67 2.53
C ASN A 130 -27.15 7.13 2.33
N LEU A 131 -26.71 8.05 3.19
CA LEU A 131 -26.96 9.48 3.00
C LEU A 131 -26.25 10.02 1.75
N ALA A 132 -25.04 9.54 1.44
CA ALA A 132 -24.32 9.90 0.23
C ALA A 132 -25.05 9.43 -1.04
N GLU A 133 -25.63 8.23 -1.01
CA GLU A 133 -26.48 7.73 -2.10
C GLU A 133 -27.70 8.63 -2.32
N VAL A 134 -28.38 9.06 -1.25
CA VAL A 134 -29.50 10.00 -1.34
C VAL A 134 -29.06 11.30 -2.02
N TYR A 135 -27.91 11.88 -1.64
CA TYR A 135 -27.37 13.07 -2.31
C TYR A 135 -26.97 12.85 -3.76
N GLY A 136 -26.43 11.67 -4.10
CA GLY A 136 -26.09 11.32 -5.47
C GLY A 136 -27.32 11.29 -6.38
N VAL A 137 -28.42 10.71 -5.90
CA VAL A 137 -29.70 10.69 -6.63
C VAL A 137 -30.31 12.11 -6.76
N GLU A 138 -30.02 13.00 -5.81
CA GLU A 138 -30.35 14.44 -5.88
C GLU A 138 -29.37 15.26 -6.74
N GLN A 139 -28.34 14.66 -7.32
CA GLN A 139 -27.26 15.33 -8.07
C GLN A 139 -26.44 16.33 -7.23
N ARG A 140 -26.46 16.18 -5.91
CA ARG A 140 -25.64 16.95 -4.97
C ARG A 140 -24.26 16.29 -4.82
N PHE A 141 -23.51 16.30 -5.92
CA PHE A 141 -22.26 15.55 -6.03
C PHE A 141 -21.17 16.01 -5.05
N MET A 142 -21.14 17.30 -4.69
CA MET A 142 -20.19 17.81 -3.69
C MET A 142 -20.46 17.23 -2.30
N ASP A 143 -21.72 17.22 -1.86
CA ASP A 143 -22.11 16.62 -0.57
C ASP A 143 -21.88 15.11 -0.60
N GLN A 144 -22.25 14.43 -1.69
CA GLN A 144 -21.99 12.99 -1.87
C GLN A 144 -20.50 12.67 -1.73
N LEU A 145 -19.63 13.40 -2.44
CA LEU A 145 -18.19 13.22 -2.39
C LEU A 145 -17.64 13.44 -0.98
N GLN A 146 -18.12 14.48 -0.28
CA GLN A 146 -17.71 14.76 1.09
C GLN A 146 -18.08 13.61 2.04
N LEU A 147 -19.30 13.06 1.91
CA LEU A 147 -19.74 11.93 2.72
C LEU A 147 -18.99 10.63 2.40
N LEU A 148 -18.74 10.34 1.12
CA LEU A 148 -17.97 9.15 0.74
C LEU A 148 -16.52 9.24 1.22
N ARG A 149 -15.91 10.43 1.18
CA ARG A 149 -14.61 10.69 1.82
C ARG A 149 -14.67 10.45 3.32
N ALA A 150 -15.75 10.87 3.99
CA ALA A 150 -15.94 10.58 5.40
C ALA A 150 -16.04 9.07 5.66
N VAL A 151 -16.83 8.32 4.89
CA VAL A 151 -16.94 6.84 5.00
C VAL A 151 -15.59 6.16 4.84
N GLY A 152 -14.80 6.55 3.83
CA GLY A 152 -13.49 5.96 3.58
C GLY A 152 -12.46 6.24 4.70
N ARG A 153 -12.69 7.28 5.50
CA ARG A 153 -11.78 7.73 6.56
C ARG A 153 -12.25 7.33 7.96
N LEU A 154 -13.56 7.27 8.18
CA LEU A 154 -14.19 6.88 9.43
C LEU A 154 -14.12 5.34 9.54
N GLY A 155 -13.57 4.82 10.65
CA GLY A 155 -13.43 3.37 10.88
C GLY A 155 -12.20 2.69 10.27
N GLN A 156 -11.38 3.40 9.50
CA GLN A 156 -9.96 3.01 9.40
C GLN A 156 -9.31 3.30 10.76
N THR A 157 -8.53 2.36 11.29
CA THR A 157 -7.58 2.71 12.37
C THR A 157 -6.82 3.94 11.90
N SER A 158 -6.68 4.98 12.75
CA SER A 158 -5.92 6.19 12.42
C SER A 158 -4.69 5.79 11.63
N LYS A 159 -4.63 6.19 10.35
CA LYS A 159 -3.52 5.80 9.49
C LYS A 159 -2.26 6.27 10.21
N ARG A 160 -1.37 5.34 10.54
CA ARG A 160 -0.09 5.64 11.19
C ARG A 160 0.95 6.16 10.20
N TRP A 161 0.60 6.18 8.92
CA TRP A 161 1.49 6.49 7.81
C TRP A 161 0.82 7.50 6.90
N HIS A 162 1.55 8.52 6.50
CA HIS A 162 1.11 9.58 5.59
C HIS A 162 2.15 9.80 4.50
N GLU A 163 1.68 9.82 3.25
CA GLU A 163 2.51 10.07 2.08
C GLU A 163 2.56 11.58 1.78
N PRO A 164 3.75 12.20 1.72
CA PRO A 164 3.90 13.58 1.29
C PRO A 164 3.30 13.84 -0.11
N GLY A 165 2.68 15.01 -0.30
CA GLY A 165 1.96 15.34 -1.55
C GLY A 165 0.48 14.96 -1.54
N VAL A 166 0.05 14.09 -0.62
CA VAL A 166 -1.36 13.75 -0.41
C VAL A 166 -1.93 14.61 0.72
N ALA A 167 -3.12 15.19 0.54
CA ALA A 167 -3.74 15.99 1.59
C ALA A 167 -4.03 15.16 2.86
N LEU A 168 -3.54 15.64 4.01
CA LEU A 168 -3.83 15.08 5.33
C LEU A 168 -5.29 15.40 5.67
N SER A 169 -6.11 14.36 5.85
CA SER A 169 -7.49 14.55 6.27
C SER A 169 -7.70 14.28 7.74
N ILE A 170 -8.36 15.21 8.40
CA ILE A 170 -8.73 15.14 9.81
C ILE A 170 -10.24 15.05 9.89
N VAL A 171 -10.74 14.03 10.58
CA VAL A 171 -12.17 13.80 10.79
C VAL A 171 -12.43 13.65 12.28
N VAL A 172 -13.37 14.42 12.80
CA VAL A 172 -13.81 14.37 14.19
C VAL A 172 -15.31 14.13 14.23
N GLN A 173 -15.72 13.11 14.98
CA GLN A 173 -17.11 12.84 15.30
C GLN A 173 -17.39 13.26 16.75
N ASP A 174 -18.29 14.23 16.91
CA ASP A 174 -18.68 14.88 18.15
C ASP A 174 -20.21 14.78 18.31
N SER A 175 -20.68 13.58 18.65
CA SER A 175 -22.12 13.27 18.73
C SER A 175 -22.82 14.00 19.89
N ASP A 176 -22.12 14.31 20.99
CA ASP A 176 -22.70 15.03 22.14
C ASP A 176 -22.55 16.56 22.05
N LEU A 177 -21.97 17.06 20.96
CA LEU A 177 -21.59 18.46 20.76
C LEU A 177 -20.71 19.00 21.90
N GLY A 178 -20.05 18.14 22.66
CA GLY A 178 -19.22 18.53 23.80
C GLY A 178 -17.99 19.31 23.35
N ILE A 179 -17.44 18.95 22.18
CA ILE A 179 -16.25 19.57 21.60
C ILE A 179 -16.61 20.84 20.85
N SER A 180 -17.58 20.74 19.94
CA SER A 180 -18.04 21.83 19.07
C SER A 180 -18.88 22.87 19.80
N ARG A 181 -19.57 22.51 20.89
CA ARG A 181 -20.51 23.35 21.63
C ARG A 181 -21.59 23.97 20.75
N GLY A 182 -21.96 23.27 19.68
CA GLY A 182 -22.90 23.76 18.67
C GLY A 182 -22.33 24.79 17.69
N HIS A 183 -21.03 25.09 17.74
CA HIS A 183 -20.36 25.82 16.68
C HIS A 183 -20.21 24.96 15.42
N THR A 184 -20.17 25.62 14.26
CA THR A 184 -20.01 24.97 12.95
C THR A 184 -18.55 24.69 12.60
N SER A 185 -17.61 25.04 13.49
CA SER A 185 -16.18 24.82 13.28
C SER A 185 -15.41 24.53 14.57
N ILE A 186 -14.40 23.66 14.48
CA ILE A 186 -13.49 23.30 15.58
C ILE A 186 -12.05 23.61 15.15
N PRO A 187 -11.29 24.47 15.86
CA PRO A 187 -9.90 24.73 15.53
C PRO A 187 -8.99 23.58 15.97
N VAL A 188 -8.07 23.17 15.10
CA VAL A 188 -7.01 22.19 15.37
C VAL A 188 -5.65 22.72 14.94
N ASN A 189 -4.62 22.38 15.71
CA ASN A 189 -3.22 22.63 15.42
C ASN A 189 -2.58 21.32 14.96
N ILE A 190 -1.82 21.40 13.88
CA ILE A 190 -1.09 20.28 13.29
C ILE A 190 0.38 20.64 13.38
N ARG A 191 1.22 19.71 13.84
CA ARG A 191 2.66 19.96 14.05
C ARG A 191 3.49 18.80 13.57
N THR A 192 4.65 19.08 13.01
CA THR A 192 5.65 18.07 12.63
C THR A 192 6.85 18.09 13.57
N ALA A 193 7.43 16.92 13.82
CA ALA A 193 8.70 16.79 14.53
C ALA A 193 9.54 15.68 13.90
N PRO A 194 10.85 15.86 13.67
CA PRO A 194 11.67 17.02 14.04
C PRO A 194 11.55 18.24 13.12
N GLY A 195 10.91 18.14 11.96
CA GLY A 195 10.78 19.22 10.96
C GLY A 195 10.32 20.55 11.56
N GLY A 196 9.37 20.52 12.49
CA GLY A 196 9.01 21.68 13.29
C GLY A 196 8.05 22.64 12.62
N ASP A 197 7.39 22.21 11.55
CA ASP A 197 6.30 22.93 10.91
C ASP A 197 5.03 22.90 11.76
N ALA A 198 4.18 23.92 11.58
CA ALA A 198 2.94 24.03 12.33
C ALA A 198 1.87 24.81 11.57
N GLU A 199 0.73 24.16 11.38
CA GLU A 199 -0.45 24.73 10.71
C GLU A 199 -1.67 24.71 11.63
N GLN A 200 -2.51 25.74 11.51
CA GLN A 200 -3.78 25.82 12.22
C GLN A 200 -4.93 25.81 11.22
N VAL A 201 -5.85 24.85 11.40
CA VAL A 201 -6.98 24.64 10.48
C VAL A 201 -8.27 24.53 11.28
N ASN A 202 -9.36 25.01 10.70
CA ASN A 202 -10.69 24.83 11.26
C ASN A 202 -11.35 23.61 10.60
N LEU A 203 -11.68 22.61 11.41
CA LEU A 203 -12.58 21.53 10.98
C LEU A 203 -13.97 22.12 10.80
N ILE A 204 -14.64 21.84 9.69
CA ILE A 204 -15.94 22.42 9.35
C ILE A 204 -17.01 21.32 9.41
N SER A 205 -18.18 21.63 9.95
CA SER A 205 -19.32 20.73 9.92
C SER A 205 -19.79 20.48 8.47
N GLY A 206 -19.71 19.23 8.00
CA GLY A 206 -20.14 18.87 6.64
C GLY A 206 -21.66 18.74 6.47
N GLY A 207 -22.10 18.42 5.25
CA GLY A 207 -23.53 18.17 4.95
C GLY A 207 -24.17 16.95 5.64
N ALA A 208 -23.39 16.23 6.45
CA ALA A 208 -23.71 14.96 7.12
C ALA A 208 -24.51 15.11 8.42
N GLY A 209 -24.45 16.28 9.08
CA GLY A 209 -25.01 16.49 10.42
C GLY A 209 -24.14 17.39 11.28
N LYS A 210 -24.67 17.87 12.41
CA LYS A 210 -23.98 18.85 13.28
C LYS A 210 -22.75 18.29 14.02
N GLY A 211 -22.64 16.97 14.14
CA GLY A 211 -21.58 16.30 14.90
C GLY A 211 -20.40 15.79 14.06
N LEU A 212 -20.38 15.99 12.73
CA LEU A 212 -19.26 15.51 11.90
C LEU A 212 -18.45 16.69 11.35
N PHE A 213 -17.21 16.79 11.78
CA PHE A 213 -16.28 17.86 11.42
C PHE A 213 -15.12 17.31 10.60
N MET A 214 -14.78 18.00 9.53
CA MET A 214 -13.71 17.58 8.62
C MET A 214 -12.84 18.74 8.16
N ALA A 215 -11.56 18.45 7.94
CA ALA A 215 -10.68 19.30 7.15
C ALA A 215 -9.75 18.44 6.28
N GLU A 216 -9.23 19.06 5.23
CA GLU A 216 -8.14 18.56 4.39
C GLU A 216 -7.04 19.60 4.41
N VAL A 217 -5.82 19.17 4.72
CA VAL A 217 -4.63 20.01 4.80
C VAL A 217 -3.66 19.52 3.74
N PRO A 218 -3.38 20.32 2.70
CA PRO A 218 -2.35 19.97 1.72
C PRO A 218 -1.03 19.66 2.42
N THR A 219 -0.34 18.61 2.01
CA THR A 219 1.03 18.34 2.47
C THR A 219 1.97 18.30 1.29
N ALA A 220 3.22 18.68 1.49
CA ALA A 220 4.26 18.64 0.49
C ALA A 220 5.60 18.36 1.16
N LEU A 221 6.55 17.77 0.43
CA LEU A 221 7.94 17.88 0.83
C LEU A 221 8.40 19.33 0.64
N GLY A 222 9.20 19.85 1.55
CA GLY A 222 9.71 21.21 1.44
C GLY A 222 10.25 21.81 2.73
N VAL A 223 10.77 23.02 2.58
CA VAL A 223 11.26 23.82 3.71
C VAL A 223 10.07 24.37 4.50
N VAL A 224 10.18 24.23 5.82
CA VAL A 224 9.16 24.62 6.80
C VAL A 224 8.76 26.09 6.68
N THR A 225 7.48 26.33 6.40
CA THR A 225 6.90 27.67 6.26
C THR A 225 5.59 27.77 7.04
N LYS A 226 5.70 28.12 8.31
CA LYS A 226 4.57 28.17 9.24
C LYS A 226 3.46 29.15 8.82
N ASN A 227 2.24 28.71 9.00
CA ASN A 227 0.97 29.42 8.75
C ASN A 227 0.69 29.72 7.28
N ASP A 228 1.20 28.93 6.35
CA ASP A 228 0.90 29.07 4.92
C ASP A 228 -0.25 28.16 4.44
N ARG A 229 -0.81 27.36 5.35
CA ARG A 229 -1.86 26.34 5.14
C ARG A 229 -1.43 25.11 4.36
N VAL A 230 -0.14 24.93 4.13
CA VAL A 230 0.45 23.71 3.58
C VAL A 230 1.35 23.13 4.64
N LEU A 231 1.14 21.86 5.00
CA LEU A 231 2.02 21.20 5.96
C LEU A 231 3.26 20.69 5.23
N GLN A 232 4.40 21.35 5.43
CA GLN A 232 5.65 20.86 4.88
C GLN A 232 6.20 19.71 5.72
N LEU A 233 6.58 18.64 5.04
CA LEU A 233 7.02 17.38 5.62
C LEU A 233 8.44 17.07 5.19
N LYS A 234 9.13 16.31 6.05
CA LYS A 234 10.33 15.55 5.71
C LYS A 234 10.06 14.06 5.90
N GLY A 235 10.82 13.20 5.25
CA GLY A 235 10.70 11.74 5.35
C GLY A 235 10.79 11.21 6.78
N GLY A 236 11.55 11.88 7.64
CA GLY A 236 11.69 11.51 9.06
C GLY A 236 10.65 12.11 10.02
N ASP A 237 9.66 12.84 9.52
CA ASP A 237 8.71 13.57 10.37
C ASP A 237 7.61 12.69 10.96
N VAL A 238 7.22 13.07 12.18
CA VAL A 238 6.01 12.62 12.86
C VAL A 238 5.05 13.79 12.93
N ILE A 239 3.87 13.61 12.32
CA ILE A 239 2.76 14.54 12.36
C ILE A 239 1.94 14.26 13.61
N THR A 240 1.63 15.33 14.35
CA THR A 240 0.75 15.30 15.52
C THR A 240 -0.38 16.30 15.32
N VAL A 241 -1.60 15.90 15.69
CA VAL A 241 -2.79 16.75 15.61
C VAL A 241 -3.34 16.94 17.01
N ASP A 242 -3.54 18.20 17.39
CA ASP A 242 -3.96 18.56 18.74
C ASP A 242 -4.82 19.83 18.77
N TYR A 243 -5.57 20.03 19.85
CA TYR A 243 -6.38 21.23 20.04
C TYR A 243 -5.52 22.41 20.55
N PRO A 244 -5.83 23.67 20.15
CA PRO A 244 -5.17 24.85 20.72
C PRO A 244 -5.30 24.92 22.25
N GLU A 245 -4.26 25.34 22.96
CA GLU A 245 -4.28 25.41 24.44
C GLU A 245 -5.42 26.28 25.00
N ALA A 246 -5.73 27.40 24.32
CA ALA A 246 -6.83 28.27 24.70
C ALA A 246 -8.17 27.52 24.66
N PHE A 247 -8.38 26.72 23.61
CA PHE A 247 -9.55 25.85 23.45
C PHE A 247 -9.56 24.74 24.51
N LYS A 248 -8.39 24.13 24.79
CA LYS A 248 -8.23 23.09 25.82
C LYS A 248 -8.66 23.53 27.21
N LYS A 249 -8.32 24.76 27.61
CA LYS A 249 -8.64 25.33 28.93
C LYS A 249 -10.14 25.45 29.19
N GLU A 250 -10.93 25.45 28.13
CA GLU A 250 -12.38 25.51 28.25
C GLU A 250 -13.00 24.13 28.55
N PHE A 251 -12.27 23.02 28.38
CA PHE A 251 -12.77 21.67 28.66
C PHE A 251 -12.55 21.25 30.12
N ARG A 252 -13.51 20.50 30.67
CA ARG A 252 -13.40 19.86 32.00
C ARG A 252 -12.74 18.47 31.95
N PHE A 253 -12.62 17.87 30.77
CA PHE A 253 -12.06 16.54 30.57
C PHE A 253 -10.90 16.61 29.57
N HIS A 254 -9.80 15.90 29.87
CA HIS A 254 -8.65 15.76 28.96
C HIS A 254 -9.08 14.89 27.77
N MET A 255 -9.05 15.44 26.56
CA MET A 255 -9.38 14.71 25.34
C MET A 255 -8.15 14.43 24.49
N MET A 256 -8.22 13.27 23.81
CA MET A 256 -7.28 12.66 22.86
C MET A 256 -5.95 12.19 23.47
N GLY A 257 -5.62 10.91 23.21
CA GLY A 257 -4.23 10.49 23.14
C GLY A 257 -3.61 11.11 21.89
N THR A 258 -2.35 11.52 21.96
CA THR A 258 -1.59 12.00 20.81
C THR A 258 -1.56 10.90 19.75
N ASN A 259 -2.29 11.11 18.65
CA ASN A 259 -2.16 10.25 17.49
C ASN A 259 -0.93 10.73 16.72
N GLU A 260 0.12 9.90 16.74
CA GLU A 260 1.32 10.08 15.95
C GLU A 260 1.11 9.45 14.58
N ILE A 261 1.35 10.23 13.52
CA ILE A 261 1.28 9.80 12.13
C ILE A 261 2.68 9.98 11.56
N ASN A 262 3.34 8.89 11.22
CA ASN A 262 4.68 8.91 10.64
C ASN A 262 4.57 9.21 9.14
N VAL A 263 5.57 9.90 8.61
CA VAL A 263 5.76 10.02 7.17
C VAL A 263 6.29 8.71 6.61
N ALA A 264 5.68 8.20 5.53
CA ALA A 264 6.18 7.04 4.79
C ALA A 264 5.63 7.03 3.36
N SER A 265 6.42 6.50 2.43
CA SER A 265 6.13 6.39 1.01
C SER A 265 6.72 5.11 0.44
N ASP A 266 6.10 4.57 -0.60
CA ASP A 266 6.66 3.45 -1.34
C ASP A 266 7.70 3.97 -2.32
N ALA A 267 8.92 3.44 -2.25
CA ALA A 267 9.98 3.82 -3.17
C ALA A 267 9.69 3.30 -4.59
N ASN A 268 9.74 4.18 -5.59
CA ASN A 268 9.74 3.79 -7.00
C ASN A 268 11.16 3.84 -7.56
N PHE A 269 11.54 2.81 -8.32
CA PHE A 269 12.88 2.63 -8.87
C PHE A 269 12.83 2.43 -10.38
N ASP A 270 13.47 3.32 -11.11
CA ASP A 270 13.61 3.26 -12.56
C ASP A 270 15.09 3.20 -12.95
N ALA A 271 15.40 2.34 -13.92
CA ALA A 271 16.73 2.23 -14.49
C ALA A 271 16.63 2.06 -16.01
N ALA A 272 17.42 2.83 -16.75
CA ALA A 272 17.41 2.81 -18.21
C ALA A 272 18.80 3.08 -18.82
N SER A 273 18.95 2.75 -20.10
CA SER A 273 20.14 3.08 -20.88
C SER A 273 20.21 4.56 -21.32
N SER A 274 19.14 5.32 -21.10
CA SER A 274 19.02 6.77 -21.28
C SER A 274 18.54 7.45 -19.99
N PRO A 275 18.70 8.78 -19.83
CA PRO A 275 18.14 9.50 -18.69
C PRO A 275 16.63 9.24 -18.54
N VAL A 276 16.21 8.86 -17.33
CA VAL A 276 14.79 8.69 -16.99
C VAL A 276 14.26 10.06 -16.57
N ILE A 277 13.47 10.69 -17.43
CA ILE A 277 12.86 12.00 -17.18
C ILE A 277 11.35 11.82 -17.17
N GLU A 278 10.67 12.24 -16.10
CA GLU A 278 9.20 12.33 -16.08
C GLU A 278 8.73 13.78 -16.21
N GLU A 279 7.53 13.97 -16.76
CA GLU A 279 6.90 15.29 -16.81
C GLU A 279 6.72 15.86 -15.39
N GLY A 280 7.39 16.97 -15.11
CA GLY A 280 7.30 17.68 -13.83
C GLY A 280 8.54 17.57 -12.93
N ASP A 281 9.60 16.88 -13.38
CA ASP A 281 10.91 16.91 -12.73
C ASP A 281 11.52 18.32 -12.90
N ALA A 282 11.35 19.14 -11.86
CA ALA A 282 11.68 20.56 -11.79
C ALA A 282 10.75 21.50 -12.60
N ASN A 283 10.62 22.73 -12.12
CA ASN A 283 10.02 23.86 -12.84
C ASN A 283 10.83 24.17 -14.12
N GLU A 284 10.87 23.28 -15.09
CA GLU A 284 11.40 23.60 -16.40
C GLU A 284 10.43 24.60 -17.03
N THR A 285 10.90 25.84 -17.14
CA THR A 285 10.21 26.82 -17.98
C THR A 285 10.13 26.22 -19.39
N PHE A 286 9.03 26.47 -20.11
CA PHE A 286 8.81 25.97 -21.47
C PHE A 286 10.03 26.16 -22.41
N THR A 287 10.87 27.16 -22.14
CA THR A 287 12.12 27.45 -22.84
C THR A 287 13.26 26.47 -22.51
N GLU A 288 13.37 25.98 -21.29
CA GLU A 288 14.34 24.94 -20.89
C GLU A 288 13.96 23.57 -21.46
N LYS A 289 12.66 23.27 -21.50
CA LYS A 289 12.12 22.07 -22.18
C LYS A 289 12.46 22.05 -23.67
N LEU A 290 12.34 23.21 -24.35
CA LEU A 290 12.73 23.34 -25.76
C LEU A 290 14.25 23.20 -25.98
N LEU A 291 15.08 23.68 -25.04
CA LEU A 291 16.53 23.59 -25.11
C LEU A 291 17.06 22.19 -24.76
N SER A 292 16.36 21.45 -23.88
CA SER A 292 16.66 20.05 -23.58
C SER A 292 16.20 19.13 -24.71
N GLU A 293 15.04 19.40 -25.31
CA GLU A 293 14.56 18.75 -26.54
C GLU A 293 15.51 19.01 -27.73
N GLU A 294 15.95 20.25 -27.98
CA GLU A 294 16.94 20.55 -29.03
C GLU A 294 18.29 19.85 -28.76
N LYS A 295 18.76 19.80 -27.51
CA LYS A 295 20.01 19.10 -27.16
C LYS A 295 19.86 17.58 -27.28
N ALA A 296 18.73 17.02 -26.88
CA ALA A 296 18.43 15.60 -27.01
C ALA A 296 18.32 15.22 -28.50
N GLU A 297 17.67 16.04 -29.33
CA GLU A 297 17.65 15.86 -30.80
C GLU A 297 19.07 15.92 -31.39
N THR A 298 19.91 16.85 -30.92
CA THR A 298 21.30 16.97 -31.39
C THR A 298 22.17 15.77 -30.97
N GLU A 299 21.89 15.15 -29.82
CA GLU A 299 22.56 13.92 -29.36
C GLU A 299 21.98 12.65 -30.03
N GLU A 300 20.68 12.62 -30.32
CA GLU A 300 20.01 11.56 -31.08
C GLU A 300 20.51 11.49 -32.52
N GLU A 301 20.81 12.64 -33.17
CA GLU A 301 21.40 12.66 -34.52
C GLU A 301 22.81 12.05 -34.61
N LEU A 302 23.50 11.85 -33.47
CA LEU A 302 24.85 11.26 -33.42
C LEU A 302 24.89 9.80 -32.93
N SER A 303 23.75 9.21 -32.54
CA SER A 303 23.67 7.82 -32.10
C SER A 303 22.86 6.98 -33.09
N SER A 304 23.46 5.91 -33.61
CA SER A 304 22.83 4.93 -34.49
C SER A 304 21.49 4.46 -33.92
N GLU A 305 20.41 4.52 -34.72
CA GLU A 305 19.07 3.91 -34.54
C GLU A 305 18.75 3.49 -33.10
N GLY A 306 17.88 4.28 -32.44
CA GLY A 306 17.50 4.18 -31.03
C GLY A 306 17.41 2.74 -30.51
N ARG A 307 18.38 2.40 -29.65
CA ARG A 307 18.32 1.15 -28.89
C ARG A 307 17.16 1.24 -27.90
N PRO A 308 16.42 0.13 -27.68
CA PRO A 308 15.46 0.05 -26.59
C PRO A 308 16.07 0.48 -25.25
N SER A 309 15.32 1.19 -24.40
CA SER A 309 15.80 1.69 -23.10
C SER A 309 16.19 0.59 -22.12
N ASN A 310 15.74 -0.65 -22.37
CA ASN A 310 16.09 -1.85 -21.63
C ASN A 310 17.33 -2.59 -22.17
N GLU A 311 17.99 -2.05 -23.20
CA GLU A 311 19.23 -2.59 -23.75
C GLU A 311 20.38 -1.59 -23.55
N ILE A 312 21.50 -2.08 -23.01
CA ILE A 312 22.70 -1.29 -22.77
C ILE A 312 23.94 -1.98 -23.33
N LYS A 313 24.81 -1.19 -23.98
CA LYS A 313 26.13 -1.66 -24.38
C LYS A 313 27.10 -1.53 -23.21
N PRO A 314 27.87 -2.58 -22.88
CA PRO A 314 28.96 -2.49 -21.90
C PRO A 314 29.89 -1.29 -22.19
N GLY A 315 30.22 -0.53 -21.16
CA GLY A 315 30.96 0.73 -21.25
C GLY A 315 30.08 1.97 -21.15
N ASN A 316 28.79 1.87 -21.47
CA ASN A 316 27.83 2.97 -21.34
C ASN A 316 27.28 3.07 -19.90
N PHE A 317 26.64 4.19 -19.58
CA PHE A 317 26.00 4.41 -18.30
C PHE A 317 24.60 3.80 -18.24
N VAL A 318 24.28 3.16 -17.11
CA VAL A 318 22.89 2.97 -16.67
C VAL A 318 22.52 4.21 -15.86
N TYR A 319 21.43 4.86 -16.24
CA TYR A 319 20.85 5.97 -15.49
C TYR A 319 19.82 5.42 -14.50
N LEU A 320 19.86 5.93 -13.28
CA LEU A 320 19.04 5.48 -12.16
C LEU A 320 18.22 6.65 -11.63
N ARG A 321 16.93 6.41 -11.40
CA ARG A 321 16.01 7.34 -10.76
C ARG A 321 15.28 6.64 -9.63
N VAL A 322 15.31 7.24 -8.46
CA VAL A 322 14.61 6.75 -7.27
C VAL A 322 13.72 7.85 -6.74
N ARG A 323 12.42 7.58 -6.65
CA ARG A 323 11.49 8.44 -5.94
C ARG A 323 11.17 7.79 -4.60
N ASP A 324 11.66 8.38 -3.53
CA ASP A 324 11.51 7.87 -2.16
C ASP A 324 11.48 9.05 -1.19
N PHE A 325 10.30 9.40 -0.72
CA PHE A 325 10.12 10.56 0.17
C PHE A 325 10.65 10.30 1.58
N ASP A 326 10.90 9.04 1.94
CA ASP A 326 11.41 8.65 3.26
C ASP A 326 12.91 8.93 3.38
N ARG A 327 13.57 9.13 2.23
CA ARG A 327 14.99 9.45 2.11
C ARG A 327 15.30 10.94 2.07
N ASP A 328 14.28 11.79 1.96
CA ASP A 328 14.39 13.24 2.14
C ASP A 328 14.38 13.59 3.63
N LEU A 329 15.56 13.76 4.23
CA LEU A 329 15.76 13.91 5.67
C LEU A 329 16.20 15.32 6.05
N THR A 330 16.76 16.10 5.12
CA THR A 330 17.35 17.40 5.40
C THR A 330 16.78 18.51 4.50
N ASP A 331 17.10 19.77 4.81
CA ASP A 331 16.73 20.91 3.94
C ASP A 331 17.72 21.10 2.76
N GLN A 332 18.65 20.15 2.59
CA GLN A 332 19.63 20.12 1.51
C GLN A 332 19.39 18.88 0.66
N ALA A 333 19.96 18.85 -0.55
CA ALA A 333 19.90 17.66 -1.39
C ALA A 333 20.54 16.47 -0.67
N ASP A 334 19.74 15.44 -0.42
CA ASP A 334 20.17 14.23 0.27
C ASP A 334 20.78 13.20 -0.71
N ARG A 335 21.32 12.12 -0.12
CA ARG A 335 21.96 11.03 -0.86
C ARG A 335 21.30 9.69 -0.55
N ALA A 336 21.09 8.90 -1.57
CA ALA A 336 20.57 7.54 -1.46
C ALA A 336 21.55 6.52 -2.06
N LEU A 337 21.70 5.36 -1.43
CA LEU A 337 22.55 4.28 -1.95
C LEU A 337 21.70 3.22 -2.63
N VAL A 338 22.06 2.89 -3.86
CA VAL A 338 21.43 1.82 -4.65
C VAL A 338 22.47 0.76 -4.97
N LYS A 339 22.12 -0.51 -4.71
CA LYS A 339 22.92 -1.65 -5.15
C LYS A 339 22.37 -2.17 -6.48
N LEU A 340 23.23 -2.22 -7.48
CA LEU A 340 22.97 -2.91 -8.74
C LEU A 340 23.63 -4.29 -8.70
N GLU A 341 22.90 -5.31 -9.14
CA GLU A 341 23.39 -6.68 -9.26
C GLU A 341 23.15 -7.16 -10.69
N ALA A 342 24.18 -7.74 -11.30
CA ALA A 342 24.09 -8.35 -12.61
C ALA A 342 23.95 -9.88 -12.47
N THR A 343 23.29 -10.51 -13.44
CA THR A 343 23.18 -11.99 -13.50
C THR A 343 24.52 -12.69 -13.72
N SER A 344 25.57 -11.94 -14.09
CA SER A 344 26.96 -12.39 -14.11
C SER A 344 27.55 -12.62 -12.71
N GLY A 345 26.88 -12.14 -11.66
CA GLY A 345 27.35 -12.19 -10.27
C GLY A 345 28.14 -10.95 -9.83
N ASP A 346 28.32 -9.95 -10.71
CA ASP A 346 28.92 -8.66 -10.35
C ASP A 346 27.89 -7.76 -9.64
N SER A 347 28.37 -6.90 -8.74
CA SER A 347 27.52 -5.92 -8.07
C SER A 347 28.26 -4.62 -7.78
N VAL A 348 27.57 -3.51 -7.97
CA VAL A 348 28.10 -2.17 -7.69
C VAL A 348 27.10 -1.40 -6.83
N THR A 349 27.61 -0.63 -5.87
CA THR A 349 26.78 0.33 -5.12
C THR A 349 27.02 1.71 -5.68
N VAL A 350 25.94 2.39 -6.04
CA VAL A 350 25.95 3.73 -6.62
C VAL A 350 25.27 4.68 -5.65
N GLU A 351 25.87 5.85 -5.49
CA GLU A 351 25.29 6.95 -4.74
C GLU A 351 24.49 7.82 -5.68
N LEU A 352 23.21 7.99 -5.36
CA LEU A 352 22.29 8.90 -6.03
C LEU A 352 22.19 10.19 -5.24
N GLU A 353 22.08 11.30 -5.95
CA GLU A 353 21.93 12.65 -5.39
C GLU A 353 20.53 13.16 -5.69
N GLU A 354 19.91 13.80 -4.70
CA GLU A 354 18.60 14.39 -4.85
C GLU A 354 18.62 15.54 -5.88
N THR A 355 17.57 15.64 -6.71
CA THR A 355 17.50 16.63 -7.80
C THR A 355 17.44 18.08 -7.32
N GLY A 356 16.98 18.30 -6.10
CA GLY A 356 16.94 19.58 -5.42
C GLY A 356 16.51 19.39 -3.97
N PRO A 357 16.56 20.45 -3.15
CA PRO A 357 16.14 20.37 -1.76
C PRO A 357 14.70 19.88 -1.62
N SER A 358 14.51 18.81 -0.86
CA SER A 358 13.19 18.27 -0.50
C SER A 358 12.27 17.95 -1.68
N THR A 359 12.86 17.39 -2.74
CA THR A 359 12.13 16.83 -3.90
C THR A 359 11.77 15.36 -3.68
N GLY A 360 12.56 14.63 -2.91
CA GLY A 360 12.48 13.18 -2.71
C GLY A 360 12.75 12.36 -3.98
N ILE A 361 13.36 12.98 -5.00
CA ILE A 361 13.75 12.35 -6.27
C ILE A 361 15.27 12.34 -6.33
N PHE A 362 15.85 11.15 -6.42
CA PHE A 362 17.28 10.90 -6.45
C PHE A 362 17.70 10.39 -7.82
N LEU A 363 18.72 11.02 -8.40
CA LEU A 363 19.30 10.65 -9.69
C LEU A 363 20.75 10.23 -9.53
N GLY A 364 21.18 9.29 -10.36
CA GLY A 364 22.57 8.91 -10.45
C GLY A 364 22.82 8.03 -11.66
N ARG A 365 24.09 7.64 -11.83
CA ARG A 365 24.51 6.84 -12.98
C ARG A 365 25.58 5.84 -12.60
N ALA A 366 25.48 4.65 -13.16
CA ALA A 366 26.42 3.56 -13.00
C ALA A 366 27.16 3.31 -14.32
N GLN A 367 28.49 3.34 -14.32
CA GLN A 367 29.23 2.95 -15.52
C GLN A 367 29.23 1.43 -15.63
N THR A 368 28.74 0.89 -16.75
CA THR A 368 28.88 -0.53 -17.04
C THR A 368 30.26 -0.82 -17.62
N GLY A 369 30.73 -2.04 -17.43
CA GLY A 369 31.96 -2.53 -18.02
C GLY A 369 31.75 -3.89 -18.64
N GLU A 370 32.64 -4.28 -19.53
CA GLU A 370 32.73 -5.68 -19.93
C GLU A 370 33.27 -6.48 -18.74
N LEU A 371 32.61 -7.59 -18.41
CA LEU A 371 33.18 -8.54 -17.47
C LEU A 371 34.48 -9.08 -18.09
N PRO A 372 35.64 -8.97 -17.41
CA PRO A 372 36.90 -9.46 -17.96
C PRO A 372 36.88 -10.98 -18.16
N ALA A 373 37.82 -11.49 -18.96
CA ALA A 373 38.07 -12.93 -19.04
C ALA A 373 38.37 -13.47 -17.65
N GLY A 374 37.76 -14.62 -17.32
CA GLY A 374 37.78 -15.15 -15.97
C GLY A 374 38.04 -16.65 -15.96
N ALA A 375 38.70 -17.11 -14.90
CA ALA A 375 38.89 -18.51 -14.63
C ALA A 375 38.51 -18.82 -13.19
N LEU A 376 37.74 -19.89 -12.99
CA LEU A 376 37.29 -20.39 -11.69
C LEU A 376 37.68 -21.86 -11.59
N ALA A 377 38.04 -22.32 -10.40
CA ALA A 377 38.36 -23.71 -10.19
C ALA A 377 37.79 -24.24 -8.87
N SER A 378 37.88 -25.55 -8.67
CA SER A 378 37.48 -26.23 -7.43
C SER A 378 38.28 -25.79 -6.20
N ASP A 379 39.52 -25.34 -6.40
CA ASP A 379 40.46 -24.94 -5.34
C ASP A 379 41.57 -24.02 -5.90
N VAL A 380 42.43 -23.54 -5.01
CA VAL A 380 43.54 -22.63 -5.34
C VAL A 380 44.78 -23.05 -4.54
N SER A 381 45.78 -23.63 -5.22
CA SER A 381 47.09 -23.88 -4.61
C SER A 381 47.92 -22.60 -4.51
N ILE A 382 48.88 -22.57 -3.58
CA ILE A 382 49.84 -21.47 -3.40
C ILE A 382 50.61 -21.29 -4.71
N GLU A 383 50.65 -20.06 -5.22
CA GLU A 383 51.30 -19.69 -6.50
C GLU A 383 50.71 -20.38 -7.75
N SER A 384 49.48 -20.90 -7.71
CA SER A 384 48.83 -21.52 -8.88
C SER A 384 47.34 -21.15 -8.97
N SER A 385 47.08 -19.85 -9.15
CA SER A 385 45.73 -19.31 -9.29
C SER A 385 45.04 -19.81 -10.57
N PRO A 386 43.71 -20.03 -10.57
CA PRO A 386 42.94 -20.33 -11.79
C PRO A 386 43.16 -19.29 -12.90
N LEU A 387 43.43 -18.04 -12.56
CA LEU A 387 43.70 -16.98 -13.53
C LEU A 387 44.98 -17.21 -14.34
N MET A 388 45.90 -18.05 -13.87
CA MET A 388 47.08 -18.46 -14.64
C MET A 388 46.69 -19.25 -15.90
N SER A 389 45.50 -19.86 -15.94
CA SER A 389 44.99 -20.48 -17.17
C SER A 389 44.66 -19.48 -18.28
N ILE A 390 44.69 -18.17 -18.01
CA ILE A 390 44.36 -17.10 -18.95
C ILE A 390 45.37 -15.94 -18.94
N ASP A 391 46.53 -16.10 -18.32
CA ASP A 391 47.52 -15.03 -18.12
C ASP A 391 48.48 -14.82 -19.32
N LYS A 392 48.38 -15.67 -20.36
CA LYS A 392 49.22 -15.69 -21.58
C LYS A 392 50.67 -16.12 -21.36
N ASP A 393 51.01 -16.68 -20.20
CA ASP A 393 52.31 -17.31 -19.96
C ASP A 393 52.21 -18.83 -20.19
N ALA A 394 52.90 -19.35 -21.20
CA ALA A 394 52.90 -20.78 -21.50
C ALA A 394 53.60 -21.64 -20.41
N GLY A 395 54.36 -21.01 -19.51
CA GLY A 395 55.01 -21.67 -18.38
C GLY A 395 54.14 -21.74 -17.11
N SER A 396 53.02 -21.02 -17.08
CA SER A 396 52.11 -20.99 -15.93
C SER A 396 50.92 -21.94 -16.14
N SER A 397 50.35 -22.42 -15.04
CA SER A 397 49.17 -23.28 -15.06
C SER A 397 48.47 -23.24 -13.72
N TRP A 398 47.15 -23.41 -13.72
CA TRP A 398 46.44 -23.74 -12.49
C TRP A 398 46.83 -25.15 -12.03
N ILE A 399 47.09 -25.29 -10.73
CA ILE A 399 47.41 -26.55 -10.06
C ILE A 399 46.47 -26.68 -8.88
N SER A 400 45.74 -27.80 -8.81
CA SER A 400 44.86 -28.10 -7.68
C SER A 400 45.64 -28.42 -6.42
N GLU A 401 45.01 -28.30 -5.25
CA GLU A 401 45.63 -28.72 -3.99
C GLU A 401 45.87 -30.24 -3.98
N PRO A 402 47.00 -30.74 -3.45
CA PRO A 402 47.30 -32.17 -3.36
C PRO A 402 46.60 -32.82 -2.15
N ASP A 403 45.31 -32.56 -2.00
CA ASP A 403 44.46 -32.98 -0.87
C ASP A 403 43.77 -34.34 -1.09
N GLY A 404 43.82 -34.88 -2.32
CA GLY A 404 43.14 -36.11 -2.72
C GLY A 404 41.63 -35.96 -2.95
N ALA A 405 41.07 -34.74 -2.95
CA ALA A 405 39.66 -34.50 -3.20
C ALA A 405 39.33 -34.60 -4.71
N ALA A 406 38.25 -35.28 -5.05
CA ALA A 406 37.76 -35.40 -6.43
C ALA A 406 36.22 -35.26 -6.48
N PRO A 407 35.65 -34.67 -7.55
CA PRO A 407 36.32 -34.19 -8.75
C PRO A 407 36.94 -32.78 -8.59
N LYS A 408 38.10 -32.57 -9.22
CA LYS A 408 38.66 -31.22 -9.45
C LYS A 408 38.07 -30.66 -10.75
N TRP A 409 37.81 -29.36 -10.81
CA TRP A 409 37.28 -28.71 -12.01
C TRP A 409 37.90 -27.34 -12.22
N LEU A 410 38.01 -26.94 -13.49
CA LEU A 410 38.43 -25.61 -13.93
C LEU A 410 37.45 -25.15 -15.01
N LYS A 411 36.93 -23.94 -14.87
CA LYS A 411 36.08 -23.25 -15.83
C LYS A 411 36.79 -21.99 -16.28
N VAL A 412 36.96 -21.85 -17.59
CA VAL A 412 37.56 -20.66 -18.21
C VAL A 412 36.53 -20.01 -19.12
N ASP A 413 36.32 -18.70 -18.97
CA ASP A 413 35.53 -17.85 -19.84
C ASP A 413 36.46 -16.81 -20.47
N LEU A 414 36.78 -17.00 -21.76
CA LEU A 414 37.70 -16.15 -22.52
C LEU A 414 37.01 -14.94 -23.17
N LYS A 415 35.70 -14.74 -22.96
CA LYS A 415 34.84 -13.72 -23.59
C LYS A 415 34.63 -13.86 -25.11
N ASP A 416 35.64 -14.32 -25.82
CA ASP A 416 35.59 -14.63 -27.25
C ASP A 416 35.69 -16.14 -27.50
N VAL A 417 35.25 -16.54 -28.69
CA VAL A 417 35.38 -17.93 -29.14
C VAL A 417 36.72 -18.12 -29.82
N TYR A 418 37.61 -18.83 -29.15
CA TYR A 418 38.92 -19.21 -29.67
C TYR A 418 38.93 -20.69 -30.04
N ASP A 419 39.64 -21.04 -31.12
CA ASP A 419 39.91 -22.44 -31.42
C ASP A 419 40.89 -23.01 -30.38
N VAL A 420 40.49 -24.14 -29.78
CA VAL A 420 41.33 -24.85 -28.81
C VAL A 420 42.40 -25.61 -29.57
N THR A 421 43.64 -25.17 -29.44
CA THR A 421 44.79 -25.82 -30.11
C THR A 421 45.31 -27.01 -29.30
N GLU A 422 45.46 -26.84 -27.98
CA GLU A 422 45.99 -27.85 -27.08
C GLU A 422 45.38 -27.67 -25.68
N VAL A 423 45.10 -28.78 -25.01
CA VAL A 423 44.73 -28.84 -23.59
C VAL A 423 45.59 -29.93 -22.98
N THR A 424 46.48 -29.57 -22.06
CA THR A 424 47.33 -30.54 -21.37
C THR A 424 46.80 -30.75 -19.95
N LEU A 425 46.49 -31.99 -19.60
CA LEU A 425 45.99 -32.35 -18.27
C LEU A 425 46.96 -33.31 -17.61
N ARG A 426 47.66 -32.85 -16.56
CA ARG A 426 48.60 -33.67 -15.80
C ARG A 426 47.96 -34.11 -14.48
N SER A 427 47.89 -35.42 -14.26
CA SER A 427 47.36 -36.02 -13.04
C SER A 427 48.31 -37.14 -12.58
N PRO A 428 48.54 -37.31 -11.26
CA PRO A 428 49.33 -38.43 -10.73
C PRO A 428 48.81 -39.81 -11.17
N ASN A 429 47.49 -39.92 -11.35
CA ASN A 429 46.85 -41.06 -11.99
C ASN A 429 46.32 -40.59 -13.36
N GLN A 430 46.90 -41.11 -14.44
CA GLN A 430 46.49 -40.73 -15.79
C GLN A 430 45.00 -41.13 -15.99
N PRO A 431 44.11 -40.17 -16.28
CA PRO A 431 42.69 -40.48 -16.41
C PRO A 431 42.48 -41.42 -17.60
N MET A 432 41.60 -42.42 -17.45
CA MET A 432 41.16 -43.22 -18.60
C MET A 432 40.15 -42.37 -19.39
N PRO A 433 40.44 -41.98 -20.65
CA PRO A 433 39.51 -41.18 -21.42
C PRO A 433 38.22 -41.97 -21.66
N SER A 434 37.08 -41.42 -21.23
CA SER A 434 35.78 -41.91 -21.67
C SER A 434 35.59 -41.58 -23.15
N SER A 435 34.81 -42.39 -23.86
CA SER A 435 34.77 -42.46 -25.33
C SER A 435 34.03 -41.30 -26.00
N ASN A 436 34.43 -40.05 -25.76
CA ASN A 436 34.46 -38.91 -26.69
C ASN A 436 34.55 -37.60 -25.92
N TRP A 437 35.77 -37.19 -25.59
CA TRP A 437 36.04 -35.80 -25.21
C TRP A 437 35.84 -34.96 -26.46
N THR A 438 34.89 -34.04 -26.43
CA THR A 438 34.58 -33.17 -27.56
C THR A 438 34.66 -31.72 -27.13
N TYR A 439 35.20 -30.85 -27.98
CA TYR A 439 35.05 -29.41 -27.85
C TYR A 439 34.36 -28.88 -29.09
N ARG A 440 33.66 -27.75 -28.97
CA ARG A 440 33.05 -27.08 -30.12
C ARG A 440 34.00 -25.99 -30.60
N ASP A 441 34.43 -26.07 -31.86
CA ASP A 441 35.35 -25.08 -32.46
C ASP A 441 34.65 -23.73 -32.72
N ALA A 442 35.41 -22.70 -33.11
CA ALA A 442 34.85 -21.38 -33.36
C ALA A 442 33.85 -21.33 -34.53
N LYS A 443 33.79 -22.40 -35.34
CA LYS A 443 32.84 -22.58 -36.44
C LYS A 443 31.61 -23.38 -36.02
N GLY A 444 31.48 -23.71 -34.73
CA GLY A 444 30.36 -24.45 -34.18
C GLY A 444 30.41 -25.96 -34.44
N ALA A 445 31.53 -26.49 -34.93
CA ALA A 445 31.67 -27.93 -35.19
C ALA A 445 32.25 -28.64 -33.96
N ASP A 446 31.64 -29.76 -33.57
CA ASP A 446 32.17 -30.61 -32.51
C ASP A 446 33.42 -31.36 -33.01
N ARG A 447 34.54 -31.20 -32.31
CA ARG A 447 35.85 -31.80 -32.57
C ARG A 447 36.20 -32.74 -31.43
N ALA A 448 36.71 -33.93 -31.77
CA ALA A 448 37.22 -34.86 -30.78
C ALA A 448 38.58 -34.40 -30.26
N LEU A 449 38.75 -34.41 -28.93
CA LEU A 449 40.04 -34.28 -28.27
C LEU A 449 40.73 -35.65 -28.24
N THR A 450 41.98 -35.69 -28.67
CA THR A 450 42.82 -36.90 -28.62
C THR A 450 43.85 -36.75 -27.52
N LEU A 451 43.89 -37.69 -26.58
CA LEU A 451 44.89 -37.73 -25.51
C LEU A 451 46.26 -38.10 -26.11
N LYS A 452 47.30 -37.35 -25.79
CA LYS A 452 48.69 -37.67 -26.19
C LYS A 452 49.37 -38.45 -25.06
N GLU A 453 50.57 -39.00 -25.32
CA GLU A 453 51.30 -39.80 -24.31
C GLU A 453 51.65 -39.02 -23.04
N ASP A 454 51.72 -37.69 -23.13
CA ASP A 454 52.05 -36.75 -22.06
C ASP A 454 50.84 -36.15 -21.31
N GLY A 455 49.62 -36.59 -21.64
CA GLY A 455 48.36 -36.08 -21.12
C GLY A 455 47.68 -35.15 -22.11
#